data_AF-A0A0Q6W0V5-F1
#
_entry.id   AF-A0A0Q6W0V5-F1
#
_cell.length_a   1.000
_cell.length_b   1.000
_cell.length_c   1.000
_cell.angle_alpha   90.00
_cell.angle_beta   90.00
_cell.angle_gamma   90.00
#
_symmetry.space_group_name_H-M   'P 1'
#
loop_
_entity.id
_entity.type
_entity.pdbx_description
1 polymer ?
#
loop_
_entity_poly.entity_id
_entity_poly.type
_entity_poly.pdbx_seq_one_letter_code
_entity_poly.pdbx_strand_id
1 'polypeptide(L)'
;MSVRQKKLELIEAMNRARALEPSSFVPNKLLDTLIEKMHLKNDAELCRVLEVQPPIISKIRHRKLAVGATILLRMHEKSELSIRELKDLSTASMH
;
A
#
# COMPACT_ATOMS: atom_id res chain seq x y z
N MET A 1 3.18 30.58 -27.58
CA MET A 1 2.58 29.94 -26.37
C MET A 1 3.05 30.67 -25.13
N SER A 2 2.13 31.17 -24.31
CA SER A 2 2.47 31.81 -23.02
C SER A 2 3.14 30.80 -22.08
N VAL A 3 4.11 31.24 -21.28
CA VAL A 3 4.79 30.42 -20.26
C VAL A 3 3.78 29.75 -19.31
N ARG A 4 2.67 30.43 -19.01
CA ARG A 4 1.58 29.88 -18.19
C ARG A 4 0.89 28.69 -18.87
N GLN A 5 0.69 28.75 -20.19
CA GLN A 5 0.04 27.68 -20.95
C GLN A 5 0.87 26.40 -20.92
N LYS A 6 2.19 26.52 -21.19
CA LYS A 6 3.12 25.37 -21.15
C LYS A 6 3.18 24.71 -19.76
N LYS A 7 3.13 25.51 -18.69
CA LYS A 7 3.14 24.99 -17.31
C LYS A 7 1.86 24.19 -17.01
N LEU A 8 0.70 24.68 -17.44
CA LEU A 8 -0.58 23.99 -17.24
C LEU A 8 -0.63 22.69 -18.02
N GLU A 9 -0.19 22.68 -19.29
CA GLU A 9 -0.09 21.48 -20.10
C GLU A 9 0.87 20.45 -19.49
N LEU A 10 2.01 20.88 -18.96
CA LEU A 10 2.96 19.99 -18.28
C LEU A 10 2.34 19.35 -17.03
N ILE A 11 1.63 20.12 -16.20
CA ILE A 11 0.94 19.61 -15.01
C ILE A 11 -0.15 18.60 -15.40
N GLU A 12 -0.91 18.90 -16.45
CA GLU A 12 -1.98 18.02 -16.91
C GLU A 12 -1.43 16.72 -17.51
N ALA A 13 -0.34 16.80 -18.28
CA ALA A 13 0.38 15.65 -18.80
C ALA A 13 0.97 14.77 -17.69
N MET A 14 1.56 15.38 -16.65
CA MET A 14 2.06 14.66 -15.47
C MET A 14 0.94 13.93 -14.71
N ASN A 15 -0.23 14.55 -14.56
CA ASN A 15 -1.38 13.92 -13.91
C ASN A 15 -1.99 12.79 -14.76
N ARG A 16 -2.05 12.96 -16.09
CA ARG A 16 -2.46 11.87 -17.00
C ARG A 16 -1.48 10.70 -16.97
N ALA A 17 -0.18 10.97 -17.01
CA ALA A 17 0.85 9.94 -16.90
C ALA A 17 0.70 9.16 -15.59
N ARG A 18 0.51 9.86 -14.46
CA ARG A 18 0.29 9.23 -13.15
C ARG A 18 -1.02 8.46 -13.03
N ALA A 19 -2.06 8.84 -13.78
CA ALA A 19 -3.33 8.11 -13.83
C ALA A 19 -3.27 6.87 -14.74
N LEU A 20 -2.35 6.87 -15.71
CA LEU A 20 -2.09 5.74 -16.61
C LEU A 20 -1.12 4.71 -16.02
N GLU A 21 -0.41 5.05 -14.94
CA GLU A 21 0.31 4.05 -14.17
C GLU A 21 -0.72 3.10 -13.55
N PRO A 22 -0.75 1.80 -13.92
CA PRO A 22 -1.59 0.87 -13.20
C PRO A 22 -1.18 0.99 -11.74
N SER A 23 -2.13 1.27 -10.85
CA SER A 23 -1.89 1.20 -9.42
C SER A 23 -1.59 -0.26 -9.10
N SER A 24 -0.34 -0.67 -9.31
CA SER A 24 0.16 -2.01 -9.08
C SER A 24 0.07 -2.36 -7.59
N PHE A 25 -0.32 -1.40 -6.75
CA PHE A 25 -0.63 -1.61 -5.36
C PHE A 25 -1.77 -2.63 -5.15
N VAL A 26 -1.40 -3.84 -4.75
CA VAL A 26 -2.28 -4.94 -4.35
C VAL A 26 -2.11 -5.18 -2.85
N PRO A 27 -2.88 -4.49 -1.99
CA PRO A 27 -2.74 -4.61 -0.54
C PRO A 27 -3.19 -5.96 0.01
N ASN A 28 -4.09 -6.68 -0.69
CA ASN A 28 -4.58 -7.97 -0.21
C ASN A 28 -3.45 -8.99 -0.09
N LYS A 29 -2.58 -9.10 -1.11
CA LYS A 29 -1.42 -10.01 -1.07
C LYS A 29 -0.54 -9.74 0.15
N LEU A 30 -0.20 -8.48 0.41
CA LEU A 30 0.54 -8.06 1.61
C LEU A 30 -0.16 -8.51 2.90
N LEU A 31 -1.45 -8.18 3.06
CA LEU A 31 -2.18 -8.48 4.29
C LEU A 31 -2.41 -9.97 4.51
N ASP A 32 -2.69 -10.72 3.44
CA ASP A 32 -2.89 -12.17 3.47
C ASP A 32 -1.58 -12.88 3.83
N THR A 33 -0.45 -12.48 3.23
CA THR A 33 0.87 -13.00 3.61
C THR A 33 1.21 -12.72 5.07
N LEU A 34 0.85 -11.55 5.61
CA LEU A 34 1.05 -11.25 7.02
C LEU A 34 0.20 -12.15 7.93
N ILE A 35 -1.06 -12.38 7.58
CA ILE A 35 -1.97 -13.28 8.31
C ILE A 35 -1.39 -14.70 8.33
N GLU A 36 -0.94 -15.21 7.17
CA GLU A 36 -0.36 -16.54 7.05
C GLU A 36 0.97 -16.66 7.84
N LYS A 37 1.90 -15.72 7.63
CA LYS A 37 3.24 -15.75 8.24
C LYS A 37 3.19 -15.66 9.76
N MET A 38 2.24 -14.91 10.30
CA MET A 38 2.09 -14.69 11.74
C MET A 38 1.07 -15.65 12.36
N HIS A 39 0.57 -16.64 11.61
CA HIS A 39 -0.39 -17.64 12.05
C HIS A 39 -1.69 -17.06 12.64
N LEU A 40 -2.18 -15.98 12.02
CA LEU A 40 -3.39 -15.29 12.45
C LEU A 40 -4.62 -15.88 11.76
N LYS A 41 -5.78 -15.80 12.40
CA LYS A 41 -7.03 -16.33 11.83
C LYS A 41 -7.68 -15.37 10.84
N ASN A 42 -7.53 -14.06 11.04
CA ASN A 42 -8.24 -13.03 10.27
C ASN A 42 -7.69 -11.62 10.53
N ASP A 43 -8.25 -10.65 9.81
CA ASP A 43 -7.95 -9.22 9.93
C ASP A 43 -8.10 -8.67 11.34
N ALA A 44 -9.02 -9.17 12.16
CA ALA A 44 -9.21 -8.67 13.52
C ALA A 44 -8.01 -9.01 14.41
N GLU A 45 -7.42 -10.20 14.24
CA GLU A 45 -6.14 -10.53 14.89
C GLU A 45 -4.99 -9.72 14.31
N LEU A 46 -4.94 -9.51 12.99
CA LEU A 46 -3.95 -8.63 12.36
C LEU A 46 -4.00 -7.21 12.94
N CYS A 47 -5.19 -6.65 13.15
CA CYS A 47 -5.38 -5.34 13.77
C CYS A 47 -4.77 -5.28 15.18
N ARG A 48 -4.99 -6.33 15.99
CA ARG A 48 -4.45 -6.40 17.35
C ARG A 48 -2.94 -6.47 17.34
N VAL A 49 -2.35 -7.31 16.50
CA VAL A 49 -0.89 -7.46 16.45
C VAL A 49 -0.20 -6.22 15.90
N LEU A 50 -0.79 -5.57 14.89
CA LEU A 50 -0.29 -4.31 14.33
C LEU A 50 -0.70 -3.08 15.16
N GLU A 51 -1.44 -3.26 16.26
CA GLU A 51 -1.88 -2.19 17.17
C GLU A 51 -2.66 -1.07 16.45
N VAL A 52 -3.45 -1.43 15.43
CA VAL A 52 -4.26 -0.51 14.63
C VAL A 52 -5.75 -0.79 14.80
N GLN A 53 -6.55 0.23 14.52
CA GLN A 53 -8.00 0.11 14.55
C GLN A 53 -8.53 -0.66 13.31
N PRO A 54 -9.60 -1.46 13.44
CA PRO A 54 -10.20 -2.21 12.32
C PRO A 54 -10.49 -1.41 11.04
N PRO A 55 -10.95 -0.14 11.12
CA PRO A 55 -11.17 0.66 9.92
C PRO A 55 -9.90 0.90 9.08
N ILE A 56 -8.70 0.82 9.68
CA ILE A 56 -7.44 1.00 8.96
C ILE A 56 -7.19 -0.18 8.02
N ILE A 57 -7.20 -1.41 8.54
CA ILE A 57 -7.01 -2.62 7.72
C ILE A 57 -8.13 -2.77 6.69
N SER A 58 -9.38 -2.52 7.08
CA SER A 58 -10.51 -2.55 6.16
C SER A 58 -10.34 -1.55 5.00
N LYS A 59 -9.96 -0.29 5.28
CA LYS A 59 -9.71 0.70 4.23
C LYS A 59 -8.51 0.34 3.35
N ILE A 60 -7.47 -0.29 3.91
CA ILE A 60 -6.32 -0.76 3.13
C ILE A 60 -6.75 -1.88 2.17
N ARG A 61 -7.49 -2.90 2.63
CA ARG A 61 -8.03 -3.97 1.76
C ARG A 61 -8.86 -3.44 0.60
N HIS A 62 -9.70 -2.45 0.88
CA HIS A 62 -10.56 -1.82 -0.12
C HIS A 62 -9.86 -0.70 -0.92
N ARG A 63 -8.54 -0.54 -0.79
CA ARG A 63 -7.73 0.46 -1.51
C ARG A 63 -8.21 1.90 -1.28
N LYS A 64 -8.84 2.16 -0.12
CA LYS A 64 -9.30 3.48 0.33
C LYS A 64 -8.27 4.18 1.23
N LEU A 65 -7.24 3.46 1.66
CA LEU A 65 -6.13 3.97 2.44
C LEU A 65 -4.83 3.32 1.95
N ALA A 66 -3.82 4.15 1.68
CA ALA A 66 -2.48 3.67 1.34
C ALA A 66 -1.74 3.16 2.59
N VAL A 67 -0.80 2.24 2.39
CA VAL A 67 0.10 1.79 3.47
C VAL A 67 1.15 2.87 3.71
N GLY A 68 0.94 3.66 4.77
CA GLY A 68 1.87 4.70 5.21
C GLY A 68 3.07 4.13 5.99
N ALA A 69 4.07 4.96 6.23
CA ALA A 69 5.32 4.57 6.88
C ALA A 69 5.12 3.94 8.27
N THR A 70 4.22 4.48 9.09
CA THR A 70 3.99 4.01 10.46
C THR A 70 3.45 2.59 10.51
N ILE A 71 2.44 2.27 9.69
CA ILE A 71 1.88 0.91 9.67
C ILE A 71 2.86 -0.07 9.00
N LEU A 72 3.60 0.39 7.99
CA LEU A 72 4.66 -0.40 7.35
C LEU A 72 5.77 -0.79 8.33
N LEU A 73 6.18 0.14 9.21
CA LEU A 73 7.16 -0.14 10.26
C LEU A 73 6.65 -1.21 11.24
N ARG A 74 5.38 -1.12 11.67
CA ARG A 74 4.79 -2.15 12.54
C ARG A 74 4.70 -3.50 11.86
N MET A 75 4.36 -3.54 10.57
CA MET A 75 4.38 -4.78 9.78
C MET A 75 5.78 -5.39 9.78
N HIS A 76 6.83 -4.58 9.57
CA HIS A 76 8.22 -5.03 9.64
C HIS A 76 8.58 -5.62 11.01
N GLU A 77 8.31 -4.89 12.08
CA GLU A 77 8.67 -5.29 13.46
C GLU A 77 7.94 -6.57 13.91
N LYS A 78 6.67 -6.75 13.52
CA LYS A 78 5.86 -7.89 14.00
C LYS A 78 5.99 -9.13 13.12
N SER A 79 6.31 -8.97 11.83
CA SER A 79 6.44 -10.09 10.89
C SER A 79 7.87 -10.49 10.60
N GLU A 80 8.86 -9.70 11.02
CA GLU A 80 10.28 -9.88 10.70
C GLU A 80 10.59 -9.84 9.18
N LEU A 81 9.62 -9.43 8.34
CA LEU A 81 9.85 -9.19 6.91
C LEU A 81 10.56 -7.86 6.72
N SER A 82 11.56 -7.80 5.85
CA SER A 82 12.21 -6.54 5.52
C SER A 82 11.21 -5.56 4.87
N ILE A 83 11.45 -4.25 5.04
CA ILE A 83 10.62 -3.21 4.39
C ILE A 83 10.59 -3.40 2.87
N ARG A 84 11.66 -3.92 2.28
CA ARG A 84 11.72 -4.26 0.85
C ARG A 84 10.71 -5.34 0.49
N GLU A 85 10.72 -6.47 1.20
CA GLU A 85 9.77 -7.57 0.96
C GLU A 85 8.32 -7.10 1.12
N LEU A 86 8.03 -6.29 2.14
CA LEU A 86 6.69 -5.75 2.35
C LEU A 86 6.23 -4.85 1.17
N LYS A 87 7.14 -4.06 0.61
CA LYS A 87 6.85 -3.25 -0.59
C LYS A 87 6.64 -4.13 -1.81
N ASP A 88 7.49 -5.12 -2.01
CA ASP A 88 7.39 -6.06 -3.14
C ASP A 88 6.07 -6.85 -3.09
N LEU A 89 5.63 -7.27 -1.91
CA LEU A 89 4.31 -7.90 -1.70
C LEU A 89 3.15 -6.97 -2.01
N SER A 90 3.33 -5.68 -1.74
CA SER A 90 2.30 -4.67 -1.99
C SER A 90 2.20 -4.26 -3.45
N THR A 91 3.23 -4.51 -4.26
CA THR A 91 3.21 -4.25 -5.70
C THR A 91 2.93 -5.54 -6.46
N ALA A 92 2.08 -5.48 -7.49
CA ALA A 92 1.92 -6.52 -8.49
C ALA A 92 3.17 -6.54 -9.39
N SER A 93 4.33 -6.84 -8.81
CA SER A 93 5.50 -7.18 -9.60
C SER A 93 5.34 -8.65 -9.96
N MET A 94 4.87 -8.90 -11.18
CA MET A 94 4.99 -10.19 -11.83
C MET A 94 6.49 -10.48 -12.00
N HIS A 95 6.98 -11.51 -11.34
CA HIS A 95 8.02 -12.35 -11.93
C HIS A 95 7.33 -13.49 -12.67
#